data_AF-A0A6A3B9W3-F1
#
_entry.id   AF-A0A6A3B9W3-F1
#
_cell.length_a   1.000
_cell.length_b   1.000
_cell.length_c   1.000
_cell.angle_alpha   90.00
_cell.angle_beta   90.00
_cell.angle_gamma   90.00
#
_symmetry.space_group_name_H-M   'P 1'
#
loop_
_entity.id
_entity.type
_entity.pdbx_description
1 polymer ?
#
loop_
_entity_poly.entity_id
_entity_poly.type
_entity_poly.pdbx_seq_one_letter_code
_entity_poly.pdbx_strand_id
1 'polypeptide(L)'
;MSLEDLISISISENVSDMCRTQALNENGLSNIGSHYHFIEVNPHLDFDRSKALDMRLNIPPGTATRFEPGDSKTVVPVSIGGNRVIRGGNGIVDGPVDIANIETVVEITRSEGYENMEDTNASEGETGQDSDFTATISSEAYANMYGPTTGDKIRLGDMNLYAEIERDFAVYGDECVFGGGKVIRDGMGQSSGHPPDKSLDTVITNAVIVDYTGMFKADIGIKNGVIVGLGKAGNPDTMDGASQNLIIGVTEVIAGEGSIVTAGAINCHVHFICPQLVHEAISSGKLHSQAYIAKDVPEIRITTLIEGGTGPAEGTRATSCTPEPAQMKMMLQSTDDFPLNFGFTGKMVCHHLNKDIPEDVAFAESRIRAETIAAEDILHDMGQSASYLPIRRLWVASARTWQTEDKMKSQRGPLNNEETSSNLKIRRYIAKYTINPAIANGIAEFVGSVEVGKLADLVLWKQAFFGVKPEMVIKGGIIAWANMGDANASIPTPEPVLSRPMFGTFDKAASANSIAFVSKRVEAVRNTRGLTKLDMKLNDALPHVQVDPETNVVMADGKVLTCDPKTIFPSPGTISSSR
;
A
#
# COMPACT_ATOMS: atom_id res chain seq x y z
N MET A 1 -28.78 -6.75 14.27
CA MET A 1 -27.95 -5.67 13.70
C MET A 1 -28.53 -4.37 14.20
N SER A 2 -27.78 -3.62 14.99
CA SER A 2 -28.07 -2.20 15.23
C SER A 2 -27.98 -1.45 13.90
N LEU A 3 -28.78 -0.41 13.71
CA LEU A 3 -28.70 0.49 12.54
C LEU A 3 -27.33 1.22 12.44
N GLU A 4 -26.48 1.10 13.45
CA GLU A 4 -25.17 1.74 13.57
C GLU A 4 -24.05 1.09 12.72
N ASP A 5 -24.31 -0.06 12.07
CA ASP A 5 -23.29 -0.81 11.28
C ASP A 5 -23.52 -0.76 9.75
N LEU A 6 -24.36 0.16 9.27
CA LEU A 6 -24.66 0.32 7.85
C LEU A 6 -23.97 1.55 7.26
N ILE A 7 -23.23 1.32 6.18
CA ILE A 7 -22.66 2.36 5.32
C ILE A 7 -23.68 2.62 4.21
N SER A 8 -24.06 3.89 4.05
CA SER A 8 -24.87 4.31 2.91
C SER A 8 -23.98 4.48 1.69
N ILE A 9 -24.35 3.84 0.59
CA ILE A 9 -23.66 3.98 -0.70
C ILE A 9 -24.48 4.91 -1.60
N SER A 10 -23.77 5.67 -2.43
CA SER A 10 -24.34 6.65 -3.36
C SER A 10 -24.96 7.88 -2.67
N ILE A 11 -24.45 8.25 -1.49
CA ILE A 11 -24.62 9.62 -0.98
C ILE A 11 -23.44 10.42 -1.54
N SER A 12 -23.64 11.09 -2.66
CA SER A 12 -22.66 12.08 -3.10
C SER A 12 -22.71 13.29 -2.15
N GLU A 13 -21.67 14.13 -2.13
CA GLU A 13 -21.74 15.41 -1.40
C GLU A 13 -22.85 16.33 -1.96
N ASN A 14 -23.33 16.04 -3.17
CA ASN A 14 -24.51 16.63 -3.78
C ASN A 14 -25.72 15.69 -3.66
N VAL A 15 -26.90 16.28 -3.62
CA VAL A 15 -28.15 15.54 -3.75
C VAL A 15 -28.16 14.83 -5.12
N SER A 16 -28.25 13.49 -5.12
CA SER A 16 -28.32 12.70 -6.36
C SER A 16 -29.75 12.28 -6.65
N ASP A 17 -30.20 12.55 -7.88
CA ASP A 17 -31.51 12.14 -8.37
C ASP A 17 -31.58 10.62 -8.55
N MET A 18 -32.73 10.06 -8.21
CA MET A 18 -33.02 8.62 -8.24
C MET A 18 -34.31 8.35 -8.99
N CYS A 19 -34.35 7.23 -9.70
CA CYS A 19 -35.58 6.73 -10.30
C CYS A 19 -35.73 5.25 -9.95
N ARG A 20 -36.87 4.85 -9.38
CA ARG A 20 -37.23 3.44 -9.25
C ARG A 20 -38.18 3.08 -10.38
N THR A 21 -37.72 2.20 -11.26
CA THR A 21 -38.47 1.78 -12.46
C THR A 21 -38.38 0.27 -12.66
N GLN A 22 -39.33 -0.28 -13.42
CA GLN A 22 -39.36 -1.68 -13.81
C GLN A 22 -38.61 -1.89 -15.13
N ALA A 23 -37.69 -2.85 -15.16
CA ALA A 23 -37.00 -3.26 -16.37
C ALA A 23 -37.35 -4.71 -16.72
N LEU A 24 -37.81 -4.94 -17.95
CA LEU A 24 -38.14 -6.25 -18.52
C LEU A 24 -37.05 -6.66 -19.52
N ASN A 25 -36.52 -7.87 -19.38
CA ASN A 25 -35.57 -8.43 -20.32
C ASN A 25 -36.29 -9.35 -21.29
N GLU A 26 -36.57 -8.90 -22.50
CA GLU A 26 -37.36 -9.69 -23.44
C GLU A 26 -36.61 -10.89 -23.98
N ASN A 27 -35.29 -10.75 -24.21
CA ASN A 27 -34.47 -11.77 -24.86
C ASN A 27 -33.01 -11.75 -24.39
N GLY A 28 -32.41 -12.93 -24.32
CA GLY A 28 -30.99 -13.11 -24.00
C GLY A 28 -30.67 -12.94 -22.52
N LEU A 29 -29.46 -13.32 -22.12
CA LEU A 29 -28.96 -13.11 -20.76
C LEU A 29 -28.30 -11.73 -20.67
N SER A 30 -28.77 -10.89 -19.76
CA SER A 30 -28.21 -9.55 -19.54
C SER A 30 -27.65 -9.43 -18.12
N ASN A 31 -26.43 -8.91 -17.96
CA ASN A 31 -25.83 -8.64 -16.66
C ASN A 31 -25.22 -7.25 -16.66
N ILE A 32 -25.78 -6.34 -15.86
CA ILE A 32 -25.48 -4.91 -15.92
C ILE A 32 -24.66 -4.52 -14.70
N GLY A 33 -23.43 -4.08 -14.93
CA GLY A 33 -22.52 -3.64 -13.86
C GLY A 33 -22.93 -2.31 -13.25
N SER A 34 -22.52 -2.07 -12.00
CA SER A 34 -22.98 -0.92 -11.20
C SER A 34 -22.75 0.46 -11.84
N HIS A 35 -21.67 0.64 -12.59
CA HIS A 35 -21.29 1.92 -13.20
C HIS A 35 -21.55 2.00 -14.71
N TYR A 36 -22.26 1.02 -15.28
CA TYR A 36 -22.63 1.08 -16.69
C TYR A 36 -23.74 2.14 -16.87
N HIS A 37 -23.59 3.02 -17.87
CA HIS A 37 -24.59 4.03 -18.25
C HIS A 37 -25.91 3.32 -18.61
N PHE A 38 -26.95 3.50 -17.81
CA PHE A 38 -28.13 2.64 -17.85
C PHE A 38 -28.92 2.79 -19.16
N ILE A 39 -28.93 3.98 -19.76
CA ILE A 39 -29.50 4.20 -21.09
C ILE A 39 -28.75 3.45 -22.22
N GLU A 40 -27.47 3.10 -22.03
CA GLU A 40 -26.63 2.44 -23.03
C GLU A 40 -26.74 0.90 -22.98
N VAL A 41 -27.61 0.34 -22.12
CA VAL A 41 -27.71 -1.12 -21.91
C VAL A 41 -28.33 -1.82 -23.12
N ASN A 42 -28.21 -3.15 -23.16
CA ASN A 42 -28.73 -4.02 -24.22
C ASN A 42 -30.09 -3.52 -24.79
N PRO A 43 -30.24 -3.40 -26.12
CA PRO A 43 -31.49 -3.01 -26.77
C PRO A 43 -32.73 -3.78 -26.30
N HIS A 44 -32.58 -5.05 -25.92
CA HIS A 44 -33.69 -5.92 -25.52
C HIS A 44 -34.15 -5.76 -24.06
N LEU A 45 -33.54 -4.83 -23.31
CA LEU A 45 -34.05 -4.41 -22.02
C LEU A 45 -35.05 -3.28 -22.24
N ASP A 46 -36.31 -3.56 -21.91
CA ASP A 46 -37.43 -2.65 -22.03
C ASP A 46 -37.71 -1.97 -20.68
N PHE A 47 -37.54 -0.65 -20.64
CA PHE A 47 -37.74 0.24 -19.49
C PHE A 47 -37.84 1.68 -19.98
N ASP A 48 -38.11 2.61 -19.06
CA ASP A 48 -38.20 4.04 -19.38
C ASP A 48 -36.81 4.65 -19.57
N ARG A 49 -36.34 4.73 -20.83
CA ARG A 49 -35.02 5.28 -21.14
C ARG A 49 -34.94 6.79 -20.94
N SER A 50 -36.07 7.50 -20.96
CA SER A 50 -36.09 8.92 -20.66
C SER A 50 -35.58 9.16 -19.23
N LYS A 51 -36.03 8.33 -18.29
CA LYS A 51 -35.64 8.40 -16.86
C LYS A 51 -34.26 7.82 -16.56
N ALA A 52 -33.58 7.26 -17.57
CA ALA A 52 -32.29 6.60 -17.42
C ALA A 52 -31.11 7.36 -18.06
N LEU A 53 -31.36 8.52 -18.67
CA LEU A 53 -30.40 9.25 -19.51
C LEU A 53 -29.04 9.38 -18.85
N ASP A 54 -28.98 9.85 -17.61
CA ASP A 54 -27.74 10.12 -16.88
C ASP A 54 -27.52 9.16 -15.70
N MET A 55 -28.16 7.98 -15.75
CA MET A 55 -28.27 7.11 -14.60
C MET A 55 -27.33 5.91 -14.68
N ARG A 56 -26.93 5.38 -13.52
CA ARG A 56 -26.26 4.09 -13.31
C ARG A 56 -26.95 3.32 -12.18
N LEU A 57 -26.70 2.03 -12.01
CA LEU A 57 -27.37 1.26 -10.95
C LEU A 57 -26.90 1.68 -9.55
N ASN A 58 -27.83 1.93 -8.61
CA ASN A 58 -27.51 2.15 -7.19
C ASN A 58 -27.29 0.83 -6.45
N ILE A 59 -26.18 0.18 -6.74
CA ILE A 59 -25.74 -1.09 -6.12
C ILE A 59 -24.27 -0.99 -5.74
N PRO A 60 -23.75 -1.84 -4.83
CA PRO A 60 -22.35 -1.79 -4.41
C PRO A 60 -21.38 -1.81 -5.61
N PRO A 61 -20.33 -0.96 -5.63
CA PRO A 61 -19.41 -0.88 -6.75
C PRO A 61 -18.75 -2.21 -7.14
N GLY A 62 -18.70 -2.47 -8.45
CA GLY A 62 -18.16 -3.71 -8.99
C GLY A 62 -19.13 -4.90 -8.92
N THR A 63 -20.34 -4.73 -8.37
CA THR A 63 -21.43 -5.71 -8.48
C THR A 63 -22.26 -5.48 -9.75
N ALA A 64 -23.22 -6.38 -10.01
CA ALA A 64 -24.08 -6.32 -11.18
C ALA A 64 -25.48 -6.84 -10.88
N THR A 65 -26.47 -6.33 -11.61
CA THR A 65 -27.83 -6.89 -11.64
C THR A 65 -27.98 -7.78 -12.85
N ARG A 66 -28.29 -9.05 -12.60
CA ARG A 66 -28.52 -10.06 -13.63
C ARG A 66 -30.00 -10.12 -14.00
N PHE A 67 -30.29 -10.24 -15.29
CA PHE A 67 -31.62 -10.45 -15.86
C PHE A 67 -31.59 -11.72 -16.71
N GLU A 68 -32.36 -12.73 -16.33
CA GLU A 68 -32.61 -13.90 -17.17
C GLU A 68 -33.59 -13.53 -18.30
N PRO A 69 -33.65 -14.30 -19.40
CA PRO A 69 -34.65 -14.08 -20.44
C PRO A 69 -36.08 -14.14 -19.86
N GLY A 70 -36.87 -13.10 -20.09
CA GLY A 70 -38.23 -12.94 -19.55
C GLY A 70 -38.29 -12.38 -18.11
N ASP A 71 -37.16 -12.14 -17.45
CA ASP A 71 -37.14 -11.54 -16.12
C ASP A 71 -37.64 -10.10 -16.17
N SER A 72 -38.45 -9.73 -15.18
CA SER A 72 -38.74 -8.33 -14.88
C SER A 72 -38.30 -8.00 -13.46
N LYS A 73 -37.54 -6.92 -13.29
CA LYS A 73 -37.02 -6.48 -11.97
C LYS A 73 -37.20 -4.99 -11.80
N THR A 74 -37.56 -4.60 -10.59
CA THR A 74 -37.48 -3.20 -10.16
C THR A 74 -36.03 -2.87 -9.85
N VAL A 75 -35.52 -1.83 -10.50
CA VAL A 75 -34.18 -1.29 -10.26
C VAL A 75 -34.29 0.13 -9.71
N VAL A 76 -33.23 0.56 -9.03
CA VAL A 76 -33.11 1.93 -8.52
C VAL A 76 -31.84 2.56 -9.08
N PRO A 77 -31.87 3.10 -10.31
CA PRO A 77 -30.81 3.95 -10.81
C PRO A 77 -30.55 5.21 -9.97
N VAL A 78 -29.30 5.65 -9.98
CA VAL A 78 -28.79 6.92 -9.44
C VAL A 78 -28.06 7.69 -10.53
N SER A 79 -28.17 9.02 -10.52
CA SER A 79 -27.44 9.89 -11.44
C SER A 79 -25.92 9.68 -11.34
N ILE A 80 -25.22 9.79 -12.46
CA ILE A 80 -23.76 9.83 -12.49
C ILE A 80 -23.25 11.12 -11.84
N GLY A 81 -22.10 11.05 -11.17
CA GLY A 81 -21.47 12.22 -10.55
C GLY A 81 -20.55 12.98 -11.50
N GLY A 82 -19.75 13.89 -10.96
CA GLY A 82 -18.70 14.60 -11.69
C GLY A 82 -19.23 15.56 -12.76
N ASN A 83 -18.59 15.58 -13.93
CA ASN A 83 -18.99 16.48 -15.03
C ASN A 83 -20.30 16.07 -15.73
N ARG A 84 -20.88 14.91 -15.38
CA ARG A 84 -22.07 14.32 -16.02
C ARG A 84 -21.90 14.23 -17.54
N VAL A 85 -20.86 13.53 -17.96
CA VAL A 85 -20.57 13.25 -19.38
C VAL A 85 -20.62 11.76 -19.61
N ILE A 86 -21.47 11.32 -20.54
CA ILE A 86 -21.64 9.92 -20.93
C ILE A 86 -20.72 9.64 -22.11
N ARG A 87 -20.02 8.51 -22.05
CA ARG A 87 -19.20 8.00 -23.15
C ARG A 87 -19.18 6.48 -23.18
N GLY A 88 -18.84 5.93 -24.33
CA GLY A 88 -18.73 4.49 -24.53
C GLY A 88 -20.10 3.82 -24.62
N GLY A 89 -20.20 2.57 -24.16
CA GLY A 89 -21.44 1.79 -24.32
C GLY A 89 -21.71 1.47 -25.78
N ASN A 90 -22.91 1.81 -26.26
CA ASN A 90 -23.27 1.70 -27.68
C ASN A 90 -23.17 3.05 -28.42
N GLY A 91 -22.84 4.13 -27.71
CA GLY A 91 -22.68 5.47 -28.28
C GLY A 91 -24.00 6.13 -28.66
N ILE A 92 -25.09 5.82 -27.97
CA ILE A 92 -26.42 6.38 -28.22
C ILE A 92 -26.46 7.85 -27.77
N VAL A 93 -25.83 8.16 -26.63
CA VAL A 93 -25.85 9.49 -25.99
C VAL A 93 -24.46 9.99 -25.61
N ASP A 94 -23.46 9.83 -26.49
CA ASP A 94 -22.10 10.32 -26.21
C ASP A 94 -22.06 11.86 -26.08
N GLY A 95 -21.61 12.33 -24.92
CA GLY A 95 -21.43 13.75 -24.63
C GLY A 95 -21.93 14.17 -23.25
N PRO A 96 -21.87 15.49 -22.95
CA PRO A 96 -22.47 16.05 -21.75
C PRO A 96 -23.97 15.76 -21.70
N VAL A 97 -24.47 15.41 -20.53
CA VAL A 97 -25.90 15.18 -20.30
C VAL A 97 -26.69 16.45 -20.60
N ASP A 98 -27.64 16.35 -21.53
CA ASP A 98 -28.55 17.43 -21.91
C ASP A 98 -30.01 17.01 -21.73
N ILE A 99 -30.53 17.26 -20.53
CA ILE A 99 -31.91 16.92 -20.14
C ILE A 99 -32.93 17.68 -20.99
N ALA A 100 -32.58 18.85 -21.55
CA ALA A 100 -33.51 19.65 -22.35
C ALA A 100 -33.89 18.98 -23.68
N ASN A 101 -33.08 18.04 -24.17
CA ASN A 101 -33.27 17.33 -25.43
C ASN A 101 -33.64 15.85 -25.24
N ILE A 102 -34.14 15.47 -24.06
CA ILE A 102 -34.48 14.08 -23.71
C ILE A 102 -35.46 13.42 -24.69
N GLU A 103 -36.44 14.16 -25.20
CA GLU A 103 -37.41 13.64 -26.17
C GLU A 103 -36.71 13.21 -27.47
N THR A 104 -35.80 14.04 -27.97
CA THR A 104 -34.99 13.75 -29.16
C THR A 104 -34.08 12.56 -28.93
N VAL A 105 -33.47 12.46 -27.75
CA VAL A 105 -32.64 11.32 -27.38
C VAL A 105 -33.44 10.01 -27.38
N VAL A 106 -34.64 10.00 -26.80
CA VAL A 106 -35.51 8.81 -26.78
C VAL A 106 -35.97 8.45 -28.20
N GLU A 107 -36.28 9.42 -29.05
CA GLU A 107 -36.61 9.19 -30.46
C GLU A 107 -35.46 8.53 -31.22
N ILE A 108 -34.23 9.04 -31.06
CA ILE A 108 -33.02 8.46 -31.66
C ILE A 108 -32.83 7.03 -31.16
N THR A 109 -32.92 6.82 -29.85
CA THR A 109 -32.75 5.51 -29.20
C THR A 109 -33.73 4.47 -29.76
N ARG A 110 -35.01 4.84 -29.91
CA ARG A 110 -36.04 3.99 -30.54
C ARG A 110 -35.73 3.73 -32.02
N SER A 111 -35.24 4.74 -32.75
CA SER A 111 -34.91 4.60 -34.18
C SER A 111 -33.74 3.64 -34.43
N GLU A 112 -32.82 3.53 -33.46
CA GLU A 112 -31.70 2.59 -33.45
C GLU A 112 -32.09 1.19 -32.94
N GLY A 113 -33.38 0.97 -32.63
CA GLY A 113 -33.93 -0.35 -32.29
C GLY A 113 -33.81 -0.76 -30.82
N TYR A 114 -33.68 0.21 -29.91
CA TYR A 114 -33.73 -0.04 -28.47
C TYR A 114 -35.16 -0.01 -27.97
N GLU A 115 -35.53 -1.02 -27.17
CA GLU A 115 -36.82 -1.09 -26.52
C GLU A 115 -36.96 0.05 -25.49
N ASN A 116 -38.16 0.62 -25.40
CA ASN A 116 -38.47 1.68 -24.46
C ASN A 116 -39.96 1.67 -24.08
N MET A 117 -40.23 1.48 -22.79
CA MET A 117 -41.56 1.54 -22.20
C MET A 117 -41.63 2.71 -21.22
N GLU A 118 -42.52 3.66 -21.47
CA GLU A 118 -42.78 4.77 -20.53
C GLU A 118 -43.37 4.23 -19.23
N ASP A 119 -42.77 4.58 -18.09
CA ASP A 119 -43.19 4.12 -16.77
C ASP A 119 -43.77 5.28 -15.97
N THR A 120 -45.09 5.49 -16.13
CA THR A 120 -45.82 6.56 -15.42
C THR A 120 -45.91 6.33 -13.92
N ASN A 121 -45.57 5.13 -13.42
CA ASN A 121 -45.60 4.78 -12.00
C ASN A 121 -44.21 4.79 -11.36
N ALA A 122 -43.16 5.09 -12.12
CA ALA A 122 -41.82 5.19 -11.57
C ALA A 122 -41.78 6.26 -10.48
N SER A 123 -41.17 5.93 -9.35
CA SER A 123 -41.01 6.87 -8.23
C SER A 123 -39.65 7.52 -8.31
N GLU A 124 -39.61 8.85 -8.22
CA GLU A 124 -38.39 9.65 -8.20
C GLU A 124 -38.14 10.19 -6.80
N GLY A 125 -36.87 10.42 -6.46
CA GLY A 125 -36.47 10.91 -5.14
C GLY A 125 -34.99 11.20 -5.04
N GLU A 126 -34.52 11.44 -3.82
CA GLU A 126 -33.15 11.91 -3.56
C GLU A 126 -32.43 11.03 -2.53
N THR A 127 -31.19 10.62 -2.82
CA THR A 127 -30.38 9.83 -1.87
C THR A 127 -30.09 10.62 -0.58
N GLY A 128 -30.17 9.95 0.58
CA GLY A 128 -29.86 10.56 1.88
C GLY A 128 -30.99 11.40 2.50
N GLN A 129 -31.95 11.87 1.69
CA GLN A 129 -33.20 12.47 2.18
C GLN A 129 -34.31 11.42 2.25
N ASP A 130 -34.43 10.61 1.20
CA ASP A 130 -35.43 9.54 1.11
C ASP A 130 -34.80 8.17 1.38
N SER A 131 -35.16 7.58 2.53
CA SER A 131 -34.63 6.26 2.95
C SER A 131 -34.90 5.15 1.95
N ASP A 132 -35.99 5.27 1.19
CA ASP A 132 -36.46 4.24 0.25
C ASP A 132 -35.60 4.13 -1.01
N PHE A 133 -34.78 5.14 -1.30
CA PHE A 133 -33.85 5.15 -2.44
C PHE A 133 -32.39 4.95 -2.02
N THR A 134 -32.10 5.03 -0.73
CA THR A 134 -30.73 4.93 -0.21
C THR A 134 -30.32 3.45 -0.13
N ALA A 135 -29.35 3.06 -0.95
CA ALA A 135 -28.75 1.74 -0.86
C ALA A 135 -27.73 1.72 0.29
N THR A 136 -27.70 0.61 1.03
CA THR A 136 -26.81 0.45 2.19
C THR A 136 -26.06 -0.88 2.10
N ILE A 137 -24.88 -0.93 2.72
CA ILE A 137 -24.03 -2.11 2.85
C ILE A 137 -23.54 -2.19 4.29
N SER A 138 -23.42 -3.39 4.86
CA SER A 138 -22.82 -3.52 6.20
C SER A 138 -21.33 -3.18 6.16
N SER A 139 -20.78 -2.63 7.25
CA SER A 139 -19.34 -2.34 7.34
C SER A 139 -18.48 -3.57 7.08
N GLU A 140 -18.92 -4.76 7.53
CA GLU A 140 -18.23 -6.02 7.25
C GLU A 140 -18.21 -6.36 5.74
N ALA A 141 -19.35 -6.23 5.06
CA ALA A 141 -19.42 -6.50 3.63
C ALA A 141 -18.60 -5.48 2.83
N TYR A 142 -18.63 -4.20 3.24
CA TYR A 142 -17.79 -3.15 2.68
C TYR A 142 -16.30 -3.48 2.82
N ALA A 143 -15.86 -3.81 4.04
CA ALA A 143 -14.46 -4.15 4.31
C ALA A 143 -13.99 -5.39 3.52
N ASN A 144 -14.87 -6.37 3.33
CA ASN A 144 -14.59 -7.55 2.51
C ASN A 144 -14.44 -7.24 1.01
N MET A 145 -15.17 -6.24 0.51
CA MET A 145 -15.15 -5.88 -0.92
C MET A 145 -14.06 -4.88 -1.27
N TYR A 146 -13.87 -3.85 -0.44
CA TYR A 146 -13.03 -2.69 -0.75
C TYR A 146 -11.89 -2.52 0.25
N GLY A 147 -11.77 -3.38 1.26
CA GLY A 147 -10.91 -3.12 2.42
C GLY A 147 -11.57 -2.17 3.43
N PRO A 148 -11.04 -2.09 4.66
CA PRO A 148 -11.61 -1.29 5.74
C PRO A 148 -11.68 0.20 5.39
N THR A 149 -12.53 0.94 6.12
CA THR A 149 -12.71 2.39 6.00
C THR A 149 -12.57 3.09 7.35
N THR A 150 -12.82 4.41 7.40
CA THR A 150 -12.60 5.27 8.57
C THR A 150 -13.21 4.68 9.85
N GLY A 151 -12.41 4.59 10.91
CA GLY A 151 -12.80 4.04 12.22
C GLY A 151 -12.63 2.51 12.34
N ASP A 152 -12.55 1.78 11.23
CA ASP A 152 -12.23 0.36 11.26
C ASP A 152 -10.82 0.11 11.77
N LYS A 153 -10.61 -1.07 12.35
CA LYS A 153 -9.33 -1.50 12.91
C LYS A 153 -8.83 -2.76 12.26
N ILE A 154 -7.59 -2.73 11.80
CA ILE A 154 -6.90 -3.90 11.30
C ILE A 154 -5.82 -4.36 12.25
N ARG A 155 -5.85 -5.65 12.57
CA ARG A 155 -4.75 -6.31 13.26
C ARG A 155 -3.57 -6.46 12.32
N LEU A 156 -2.37 -6.05 12.74
CA LEU A 156 -1.14 -6.21 11.94
C LEU A 156 -0.54 -7.60 12.16
N GLY A 157 -0.67 -8.49 11.17
CA GLY A 157 -0.16 -9.86 11.27
C GLY A 157 -0.79 -10.64 12.44
N ASP A 158 0.04 -11.36 13.18
CA ASP A 158 -0.33 -12.07 14.41
C ASP A 158 0.06 -11.30 15.69
N MET A 159 0.30 -9.99 15.58
CA MET A 159 0.75 -9.14 16.69
C MET A 159 -0.43 -8.56 17.47
N ASN A 160 -0.20 -8.04 18.68
CA ASN A 160 -1.24 -7.31 19.43
C ASN A 160 -1.35 -5.84 18.98
N LEU A 161 -1.28 -5.59 17.68
CA LEU A 161 -1.28 -4.25 17.10
C LEU A 161 -2.51 -4.02 16.24
N TYR A 162 -3.24 -2.95 16.52
CA TYR A 162 -4.44 -2.56 15.79
C TYR A 162 -4.22 -1.18 15.18
N ALA A 163 -4.15 -1.11 13.85
CA ALA A 163 -4.14 0.14 13.12
C ALA A 163 -5.59 0.56 12.88
N GLU A 164 -5.98 1.73 13.37
CA GLU A 164 -7.27 2.35 13.07
C GLU A 164 -7.14 3.23 11.83
N ILE A 165 -8.09 3.13 10.90
CA ILE A 165 -8.13 3.96 9.71
C ILE A 165 -8.57 5.37 10.12
N GLU A 166 -7.64 6.33 10.04
CA GLU A 166 -7.84 7.72 10.49
C GLU A 166 -8.71 8.51 9.50
N ARG A 167 -8.71 8.08 8.23
CA ARG A 167 -9.37 8.77 7.12
C ARG A 167 -9.51 7.82 5.93
N ASP A 168 -10.60 7.97 5.20
CA ASP A 168 -10.81 7.42 3.86
C ASP A 168 -11.01 8.56 2.85
N PHE A 169 -10.45 8.40 1.66
CA PHE A 169 -10.63 9.32 0.54
C PHE A 169 -11.72 8.85 -0.44
N ALA A 170 -12.27 7.65 -0.27
CA ALA A 170 -13.36 7.15 -1.09
C ALA A 170 -14.62 8.02 -0.95
N VAL A 171 -15.37 8.09 -2.04
CA VAL A 171 -16.78 8.50 -2.04
C VAL A 171 -17.58 7.20 -2.12
N TYR A 172 -18.35 6.88 -1.08
CA TYR A 172 -18.97 5.56 -0.96
C TYR A 172 -19.98 5.32 -2.08
N GLY A 173 -19.76 4.28 -2.88
CA GLY A 173 -20.54 4.03 -4.10
C GLY A 173 -19.80 4.35 -5.40
N ASP A 174 -18.60 4.93 -5.32
CA ASP A 174 -17.70 5.23 -6.46
C ASP A 174 -16.28 4.63 -6.26
N GLU A 175 -16.17 3.54 -5.48
CA GLU A 175 -14.91 2.82 -5.30
C GLU A 175 -14.35 2.29 -6.63
N CYS A 176 -13.05 2.48 -6.84
CA CYS A 176 -12.36 2.01 -8.04
C CYS A 176 -12.08 0.52 -7.95
N VAL A 177 -12.86 -0.32 -8.64
CA VAL A 177 -12.66 -1.78 -8.67
C VAL A 177 -12.53 -2.30 -10.10
N PHE A 178 -11.46 -3.06 -10.36
CA PHE A 178 -11.17 -3.64 -11.68
C PHE A 178 -11.65 -5.10 -11.82
N GLY A 179 -12.14 -5.45 -13.01
CA GLY A 179 -12.55 -6.80 -13.38
C GLY A 179 -13.74 -6.84 -14.35
N GLY A 180 -14.10 -8.04 -14.79
CA GLY A 180 -15.24 -8.25 -15.69
C GLY A 180 -16.55 -7.71 -15.10
N GLY A 181 -17.17 -6.76 -15.79
CA GLY A 181 -18.42 -6.14 -15.36
C GLY A 181 -18.30 -5.14 -14.20
N LYS A 182 -17.08 -4.77 -13.79
CA LYS A 182 -16.86 -3.86 -12.65
C LYS A 182 -16.79 -2.38 -13.07
N VAL A 183 -16.14 -1.56 -12.24
CA VAL A 183 -16.16 -0.09 -12.30
C VAL A 183 -15.18 0.47 -13.31
N ILE A 184 -13.92 0.01 -13.28
CA ILE A 184 -12.86 0.50 -14.17
C ILE A 184 -13.04 -0.12 -15.56
N ARG A 185 -13.88 0.54 -16.36
CA ARG A 185 -14.19 0.22 -17.77
C ARG A 185 -14.44 1.52 -18.53
N ASP A 186 -14.24 1.46 -19.83
CA ASP A 186 -14.35 2.60 -20.76
C ASP A 186 -15.63 3.40 -20.55
N GLY A 187 -15.50 4.73 -20.46
CA GLY A 187 -16.60 5.68 -20.21
C GLY A 187 -17.20 5.64 -18.80
N MET A 188 -16.84 4.67 -17.95
CA MET A 188 -17.39 4.48 -16.60
C MET A 188 -16.39 5.01 -15.57
N GLY A 189 -15.75 4.17 -14.76
CA GLY A 189 -14.64 4.55 -13.89
C GLY A 189 -13.31 4.73 -14.63
N GLN A 190 -13.20 4.26 -15.87
CA GLN A 190 -12.11 4.60 -16.78
C GLN A 190 -12.55 5.79 -17.64
N SER A 191 -11.85 6.91 -17.51
CA SER A 191 -12.12 8.13 -18.25
C SER A 191 -11.78 7.99 -19.73
N SER A 192 -12.60 8.62 -20.56
CA SER A 192 -12.48 8.62 -22.01
C SER A 192 -12.69 10.06 -22.47
N GLY A 193 -11.72 10.67 -23.15
CA GLY A 193 -11.81 12.07 -23.62
C GLY A 193 -10.97 13.10 -22.85
N HIS A 194 -10.24 12.72 -21.81
CA HIS A 194 -9.18 13.54 -21.23
C HIS A 194 -7.89 13.52 -22.10
N PRO A 195 -7.01 14.52 -21.99
CA PRO A 195 -5.71 14.49 -22.67
C PRO A 195 -4.88 13.26 -22.24
N PRO A 196 -4.28 12.48 -23.17
CA PRO A 196 -3.57 11.24 -22.83
C PRO A 196 -2.42 11.42 -21.83
N ASP A 197 -1.78 12.59 -21.79
CA ASP A 197 -0.72 12.92 -20.83
C ASP A 197 -1.25 13.08 -19.39
N LYS A 198 -2.56 13.08 -19.17
CA LYS A 198 -3.19 13.13 -17.84
C LYS A 198 -3.51 11.77 -17.27
N SER A 199 -3.54 10.69 -18.07
CA SER A 199 -3.73 9.34 -17.56
C SER A 199 -2.61 8.96 -16.59
N LEU A 200 -2.95 8.29 -15.50
CA LEU A 200 -1.96 7.61 -14.67
C LEU A 200 -1.29 6.48 -15.47
N ASP A 201 -0.05 6.14 -15.13
CA ASP A 201 0.59 4.94 -15.69
C ASP A 201 0.02 3.70 -14.99
N THR A 202 -0.05 3.77 -13.66
CA THR A 202 -0.61 2.74 -12.78
C THR A 202 -1.42 3.38 -11.67
N VAL A 203 -2.53 2.75 -11.28
CA VAL A 203 -3.27 3.08 -10.05
C VAL A 203 -3.27 1.87 -9.11
N ILE A 204 -2.97 2.10 -7.82
CA ILE A 204 -3.22 1.11 -6.76
C ILE A 204 -4.54 1.47 -6.11
N THR A 205 -5.57 0.64 -6.29
CA THR A 205 -6.93 0.96 -5.84
C THR A 205 -7.15 0.58 -4.38
N ASN A 206 -7.95 1.37 -3.65
CA ASN A 206 -8.44 1.03 -2.31
C ASN A 206 -7.35 0.58 -1.31
N ALA A 207 -6.18 1.20 -1.34
CA ALA A 207 -5.05 0.79 -0.50
C ALA A 207 -5.20 1.32 0.93
N VAL A 208 -5.01 0.45 1.93
CA VAL A 208 -4.77 0.90 3.31
C VAL A 208 -3.31 1.29 3.46
N ILE A 209 -3.03 2.57 3.54
CA ILE A 209 -1.67 3.09 3.66
C ILE A 209 -1.30 3.14 5.13
N VAL A 210 -0.17 2.51 5.48
CA VAL A 210 0.46 2.62 6.80
C VAL A 210 1.81 3.28 6.60
N ASP A 211 1.92 4.52 7.06
CA ASP A 211 3.12 5.36 6.92
C ASP A 211 3.38 6.15 8.22
N TYR A 212 4.52 6.82 8.36
CA TYR A 212 4.76 7.68 9.52
C TYR A 212 3.81 8.90 9.53
N THR A 213 3.30 9.31 8.36
CA THR A 213 2.37 10.43 8.21
C THR A 213 0.96 10.12 8.73
N GLY A 214 0.55 8.84 8.73
CA GLY A 214 -0.81 8.45 9.13
C GLY A 214 -1.18 7.04 8.68
N MET A 215 -2.38 6.61 9.08
CA MET A 215 -3.02 5.38 8.62
C MET A 215 -4.32 5.73 7.95
N PHE A 216 -4.36 5.66 6.62
CA PHE A 216 -5.51 6.13 5.85
C PHE A 216 -5.75 5.27 4.62
N LYS A 217 -6.96 5.33 4.09
CA LYS A 217 -7.41 4.58 2.92
C LYS A 217 -7.47 5.50 1.71
N ALA A 218 -6.79 5.15 0.62
CA ALA A 218 -6.79 5.95 -0.60
C ALA A 218 -6.41 5.11 -1.83
N ASP A 219 -6.73 5.62 -3.02
CA ASP A 219 -6.08 5.21 -4.25
C ASP A 219 -4.70 5.90 -4.37
N ILE A 220 -3.72 5.19 -4.90
CA ILE A 220 -2.36 5.69 -5.14
C ILE A 220 -2.14 5.81 -6.65
N GLY A 221 -1.98 7.04 -7.13
CA GLY A 221 -1.64 7.29 -8.53
C GLY A 221 -0.14 7.32 -8.76
N ILE A 222 0.32 6.55 -9.75
CA ILE A 222 1.72 6.46 -10.15
C ILE A 222 1.86 6.95 -11.58
N LYS A 223 2.86 7.80 -11.81
CA LYS A 223 3.24 8.27 -13.15
C LYS A 223 4.73 8.55 -13.21
N ASN A 224 5.39 8.11 -14.29
CA ASN A 224 6.83 8.18 -14.49
C ASN A 224 7.62 7.61 -13.29
N GLY A 225 7.12 6.52 -12.70
CA GLY A 225 7.70 5.86 -11.53
C GLY A 225 7.59 6.63 -10.21
N VAL A 226 6.85 7.74 -10.16
CA VAL A 226 6.67 8.60 -8.99
C VAL A 226 5.22 8.56 -8.51
N ILE A 227 5.02 8.69 -7.21
CA ILE A 227 3.69 8.88 -6.61
C ILE A 227 3.21 10.28 -6.97
N VAL A 228 2.19 10.41 -7.81
CA VAL A 228 1.67 11.71 -8.27
C VAL A 228 0.41 12.16 -7.54
N GLY A 229 -0.25 11.25 -6.83
CA GLY A 229 -1.40 11.58 -6.00
C GLY A 229 -1.77 10.47 -5.04
N LEU A 230 -2.37 10.87 -3.92
CA LEU A 230 -3.01 10.01 -2.94
C LEU A 230 -4.42 10.56 -2.73
N GLY A 231 -5.44 9.79 -3.06
CA GLY A 231 -6.81 10.21 -2.87
C GLY A 231 -7.83 9.38 -3.62
N LYS A 232 -8.89 10.00 -4.13
CA LYS A 232 -9.88 9.33 -4.96
C LYS A 232 -9.46 9.38 -6.43
N ALA A 233 -9.17 8.22 -7.00
CA ALA A 233 -8.98 8.06 -8.43
C ALA A 233 -10.33 7.83 -9.14
N GLY A 234 -10.28 7.74 -10.47
CA GLY A 234 -11.41 7.35 -11.30
C GLY A 234 -11.59 8.24 -12.50
N ASN A 235 -12.85 8.44 -12.88
CA ASN A 235 -13.25 9.26 -14.01
C ASN A 235 -13.98 10.52 -13.53
N PRO A 236 -13.39 11.72 -13.69
CA PRO A 236 -14.06 12.97 -13.34
C PRO A 236 -15.36 13.25 -14.11
N ASP A 237 -15.61 12.54 -15.21
CA ASP A 237 -16.84 12.72 -15.99
C ASP A 237 -18.07 12.06 -15.37
N THR A 238 -17.87 11.07 -14.49
CA THR A 238 -18.96 10.21 -13.97
C THR A 238 -18.91 9.97 -12.47
N MET A 239 -17.85 10.42 -11.79
CA MET A 239 -17.62 10.19 -10.36
C MET A 239 -17.33 11.48 -9.61
N ASP A 240 -17.96 11.64 -8.46
CA ASP A 240 -17.68 12.78 -7.58
C ASP A 240 -16.35 12.61 -6.85
N GLY A 241 -15.68 13.72 -6.58
CA GLY A 241 -14.39 13.72 -5.86
C GLY A 241 -13.20 13.13 -6.63
N ALA A 242 -13.40 12.62 -7.86
CA ALA A 242 -12.32 12.08 -8.68
C ALA A 242 -11.33 13.21 -9.05
N SER A 243 -10.10 13.10 -8.55
CA SER A 243 -9.10 14.15 -8.73
C SER A 243 -8.59 14.21 -10.17
N GLN A 244 -8.42 15.42 -10.68
CA GLN A 244 -7.81 15.67 -12.00
C GLN A 244 -6.36 15.18 -12.11
N ASN A 245 -5.70 14.92 -10.98
CA ASN A 245 -4.35 14.35 -10.94
C ASN A 245 -4.35 12.82 -10.76
N LEU A 246 -5.53 12.19 -10.65
CA LEU A 246 -5.71 10.75 -10.43
C LEU A 246 -6.67 10.12 -11.46
N ILE A 247 -6.63 10.62 -12.70
CA ILE A 247 -7.48 10.13 -13.77
C ILE A 247 -7.03 8.72 -14.18
N ILE A 248 -7.95 7.76 -14.09
CA ILE A 248 -7.77 6.42 -14.65
C ILE A 248 -8.16 6.51 -16.13
N GLY A 249 -7.17 6.47 -17.02
CA GLY A 249 -7.38 6.40 -18.47
C GLY A 249 -7.04 5.02 -18.99
N VAL A 250 -6.25 4.94 -20.06
CA VAL A 250 -5.61 3.68 -20.45
C VAL A 250 -4.45 3.42 -19.48
N THR A 251 -4.81 2.97 -18.27
CA THR A 251 -3.97 2.93 -17.07
C THR A 251 -3.92 1.50 -16.53
N GLU A 252 -2.76 1.03 -16.08
CA GLU A 252 -2.62 -0.27 -15.40
C GLU A 252 -3.22 -0.23 -13.98
N VAL A 253 -3.78 -1.36 -13.52
CA VAL A 253 -4.43 -1.44 -12.21
C VAL A 253 -3.78 -2.49 -11.32
N ILE A 254 -3.40 -2.07 -10.10
CA ILE A 254 -3.03 -2.98 -9.01
C ILE A 254 -4.14 -2.92 -7.96
N ALA A 255 -4.79 -4.05 -7.70
CA ALA A 255 -5.82 -4.16 -6.67
C ALA A 255 -5.20 -4.08 -5.27
N GLY A 256 -5.46 -2.97 -4.56
CA GLY A 256 -5.03 -2.77 -3.18
C GLY A 256 -6.13 -3.05 -2.14
N GLU A 257 -7.38 -3.30 -2.57
CA GLU A 257 -8.46 -3.70 -1.66
C GLU A 257 -8.06 -4.92 -0.81
N GLY A 258 -8.25 -4.82 0.51
CA GLY A 258 -7.84 -5.85 1.48
C GLY A 258 -6.33 -5.95 1.73
N SER A 259 -5.52 -5.10 1.10
CA SER A 259 -4.07 -5.03 1.30
C SER A 259 -3.66 -3.78 2.08
N ILE A 260 -2.56 -3.93 2.83
CA ILE A 260 -1.84 -2.80 3.44
C ILE A 260 -0.72 -2.40 2.48
N VAL A 261 -0.52 -1.10 2.27
CA VAL A 261 0.60 -0.55 1.50
C VAL A 261 1.51 0.25 2.43
N THR A 262 2.81 -0.01 2.34
CA THR A 262 3.85 0.77 3.03
C THR A 262 4.88 1.26 2.03
N ALA A 263 5.69 2.24 2.43
CA ALA A 263 6.93 2.53 1.73
C ALA A 263 7.87 1.30 1.79
N GLY A 264 8.71 1.16 0.77
CA GLY A 264 9.82 0.21 0.80
C GLY A 264 10.79 0.52 1.93
N ALA A 265 11.25 -0.52 2.64
CA ALA A 265 12.17 -0.34 3.75
C ALA A 265 13.54 0.14 3.26
N ILE A 266 14.24 0.88 4.13
CA ILE A 266 15.58 1.40 3.91
C ILE A 266 16.50 0.80 4.96
N ASN A 267 17.49 0.03 4.52
CA ASN A 267 18.54 -0.45 5.40
C ASN A 267 19.79 0.39 5.18
N CYS A 268 20.14 1.18 6.19
CA CYS A 268 21.33 2.04 6.16
C CYS A 268 22.50 1.49 6.98
N HIS A 269 22.60 0.17 7.12
CA HIS A 269 23.75 -0.50 7.72
C HIS A 269 24.11 -1.80 7.00
N VAL A 270 24.39 -1.71 5.70
CA VAL A 270 24.63 -2.88 4.85
C VAL A 270 26.11 -3.15 4.66
N HIS A 271 26.50 -4.42 4.85
CA HIS A 271 27.80 -4.93 4.44
C HIS A 271 27.64 -5.68 3.11
N PHE A 272 28.19 -5.14 2.03
CA PHE A 272 28.09 -5.77 0.70
C PHE A 272 29.07 -6.95 0.55
N ILE A 273 28.82 -8.02 1.32
CA ILE A 273 29.64 -9.24 1.40
C ILE A 273 29.43 -10.13 0.18
N CYS A 274 28.19 -10.23 -0.31
CA CYS A 274 27.84 -11.07 -1.47
C CYS A 274 26.58 -10.51 -2.16
N PRO A 275 26.37 -10.74 -3.46
CA PRO A 275 25.19 -10.25 -4.17
C PRO A 275 23.88 -10.92 -3.71
N GLN A 276 23.93 -12.13 -3.17
CA GLN A 276 22.74 -12.87 -2.72
C GLN A 276 21.96 -12.11 -1.64
N LEU A 277 22.64 -11.31 -0.81
CA LEU A 277 21.95 -10.49 0.19
C LEU A 277 20.99 -9.49 -0.45
N VAL A 278 21.25 -9.01 -1.67
CA VAL A 278 20.36 -8.08 -2.36
C VAL A 278 19.03 -8.76 -2.66
N HIS A 279 19.07 -9.99 -3.16
CA HIS A 279 17.87 -10.80 -3.39
C HIS A 279 17.11 -11.07 -2.08
N GLU A 280 17.82 -11.44 -1.01
CA GLU A 280 17.20 -11.65 0.31
C GLU A 280 16.64 -10.35 0.92
N ALA A 281 17.12 -9.17 0.49
CA ALA A 281 16.60 -7.88 0.94
C ALA A 281 15.20 -7.59 0.39
N ILE A 282 14.95 -8.01 -0.85
CA ILE A 282 13.78 -7.66 -1.66
C ILE A 282 12.87 -8.86 -1.96
N SER A 283 13.24 -10.07 -1.54
CA SER A 283 12.40 -11.28 -1.58
C SER A 283 11.83 -11.65 -0.21
N SER A 284 10.84 -12.55 -0.16
CA SER A 284 10.46 -13.29 1.06
C SER A 284 11.06 -14.65 0.92
N GLY A 285 12.35 -14.67 1.21
CA GLY A 285 13.03 -15.91 1.48
C GLY A 285 13.55 -16.58 0.23
N LYS A 286 14.14 -17.73 0.51
CA LYS A 286 15.17 -18.42 -0.25
C LYS A 286 15.06 -18.25 -1.76
N LEU A 287 16.04 -17.55 -2.34
CA LEU A 287 16.35 -17.66 -3.76
C LEU A 287 17.07 -18.99 -4.10
N HIS A 288 17.47 -19.79 -3.10
CA HIS A 288 18.29 -20.98 -3.28
C HIS A 288 17.63 -22.27 -2.80
N SER A 289 17.74 -23.29 -3.64
CA SER A 289 17.40 -24.71 -3.44
C SER A 289 18.10 -25.40 -2.24
N GLN A 290 18.73 -24.65 -1.33
CA GLN A 290 19.35 -25.21 -0.12
C GLN A 290 18.32 -25.33 1.02
N ALA A 291 17.90 -26.57 1.25
CA ALA A 291 16.85 -26.97 2.20
C ALA A 291 17.13 -26.71 3.70
N TYR A 292 18.19 -26.01 4.10
CA TYR A 292 18.71 -26.09 5.49
C TYR A 292 18.59 -24.85 6.39
N ILE A 293 17.94 -23.76 5.97
CA ILE A 293 17.61 -22.63 6.87
C ILE A 293 16.10 -22.66 7.20
N ALA A 294 15.78 -22.48 8.48
CA ALA A 294 14.49 -22.71 9.14
C ALA A 294 13.27 -22.14 8.39
N LYS A 295 12.15 -22.85 8.41
CA LYS A 295 10.90 -22.53 7.69
C LYS A 295 10.18 -21.26 8.19
N ASP A 296 10.60 -20.70 9.31
CA ASP A 296 9.82 -19.73 10.09
C ASP A 296 10.58 -18.41 10.36
N VAL A 297 11.44 -17.97 9.43
CA VAL A 297 12.14 -16.69 9.58
C VAL A 297 11.26 -15.56 9.02
N PRO A 298 10.96 -14.52 9.82
CA PRO A 298 10.22 -13.36 9.35
C PRO A 298 11.07 -12.49 8.41
N GLU A 299 10.53 -12.06 7.25
CA GLU A 299 11.28 -11.45 6.14
C GLU A 299 10.60 -10.16 5.63
N ILE A 300 11.33 -9.04 5.50
CA ILE A 300 10.73 -7.78 5.02
C ILE A 300 11.51 -7.19 3.85
N ARG A 301 10.80 -6.40 3.03
CA ARG A 301 11.22 -5.87 1.73
C ARG A 301 11.86 -4.52 1.82
N ILE A 302 13.17 -4.55 1.64
CA ILE A 302 14.04 -3.41 1.54
C ILE A 302 14.17 -3.04 0.07
N THR A 303 13.88 -1.79 -0.27
CA THR A 303 14.05 -1.23 -1.62
C THR A 303 15.28 -0.32 -1.70
N THR A 304 15.92 -0.01 -0.57
CA THR A 304 17.11 0.85 -0.50
C THR A 304 18.17 0.28 0.43
N LEU A 305 19.40 0.11 -0.07
CA LEU A 305 20.56 -0.39 0.67
C LEU A 305 21.65 0.68 0.73
N ILE A 306 22.09 1.05 1.93
CA ILE A 306 23.15 2.04 2.15
C ILE A 306 24.25 1.44 3.03
N GLU A 307 25.50 1.81 2.71
CA GLU A 307 26.78 1.63 3.42
C GLU A 307 27.84 1.02 2.51
N GLY A 308 28.51 -0.11 2.79
CA GLY A 308 29.74 -0.40 2.05
C GLY A 308 30.20 -1.83 2.07
N GLY A 309 31.00 -2.18 1.06
CA GLY A 309 31.61 -3.50 0.92
C GLY A 309 32.12 -3.74 -0.49
N THR A 310 33.02 -4.71 -0.63
CA THR A 310 33.65 -5.08 -1.89
C THR A 310 33.66 -6.61 -2.09
N GLY A 311 32.66 -7.30 -1.55
CA GLY A 311 32.60 -8.75 -1.51
C GLY A 311 33.13 -9.35 -0.19
N PRO A 312 33.47 -10.65 -0.14
CA PRO A 312 33.71 -11.37 1.11
C PRO A 312 35.09 -11.14 1.75
N ALA A 313 35.74 -10.02 1.44
CA ALA A 313 37.01 -9.62 2.03
C ALA A 313 36.87 -9.33 3.54
N GLU A 314 37.94 -9.55 4.31
CA GLU A 314 37.97 -9.35 5.76
C GLU A 314 37.52 -7.94 6.14
N GLY A 315 37.98 -6.93 5.38
CA GLY A 315 37.59 -5.54 5.56
C GLY A 315 36.08 -5.30 5.44
N THR A 316 35.41 -5.95 4.47
CA THR A 316 33.95 -5.86 4.28
C THR A 316 33.18 -6.68 5.30
N ARG A 317 33.68 -7.86 5.67
CA ARG A 317 33.08 -8.72 6.70
C ARG A 317 33.09 -8.06 8.08
N ALA A 318 34.14 -7.28 8.34
CA ALA A 318 34.24 -6.45 9.53
C ALA A 318 33.40 -5.19 9.36
N THR A 319 33.73 -4.36 8.35
CA THR A 319 33.33 -2.95 8.24
C THR A 319 32.47 -2.69 7.01
N SER A 320 31.53 -1.76 7.10
CA SER A 320 30.65 -1.39 6.00
C SER A 320 31.31 -0.34 5.09
N CYS A 321 32.47 -0.68 4.52
CA CYS A 321 33.29 0.20 3.68
C CYS A 321 33.44 -0.27 2.25
N THR A 322 33.38 0.68 1.32
CA THR A 322 33.94 0.58 -0.03
C THR A 322 35.14 1.56 -0.13
N PRO A 323 36.37 1.13 0.20
CA PRO A 323 37.49 2.04 0.48
C PRO A 323 38.03 2.83 -0.71
N GLU A 324 38.30 2.18 -1.84
CA GLU A 324 39.01 2.80 -2.96
C GLU A 324 38.07 3.31 -4.07
N PRO A 325 38.38 4.42 -4.77
CA PRO A 325 37.57 4.90 -5.89
C PRO A 325 37.36 3.87 -7.00
N ALA A 326 38.35 3.00 -7.24
CA ALA A 326 38.21 1.91 -8.19
C ALA A 326 37.17 0.88 -7.73
N GLN A 327 37.15 0.55 -6.45
CA GLN A 327 36.16 -0.35 -5.84
C GLN A 327 34.77 0.30 -5.81
N MET A 328 34.69 1.60 -5.52
CA MET A 328 33.46 2.39 -5.58
C MET A 328 32.84 2.34 -6.98
N LYS A 329 33.65 2.58 -8.01
CA LYS A 329 33.24 2.45 -9.40
C LYS A 329 32.74 1.04 -9.71
N MET A 330 33.48 0.01 -9.30
CA MET A 330 33.07 -1.38 -9.54
C MET A 330 31.77 -1.75 -8.82
N MET A 331 31.57 -1.31 -7.59
CA MET A 331 30.33 -1.58 -6.84
C MET A 331 29.13 -0.89 -7.50
N LEU A 332 29.27 0.38 -7.89
CA LEU A 332 28.23 1.10 -8.64
C LEU A 332 27.89 0.38 -9.95
N GLN A 333 28.89 -0.09 -10.71
CA GLN A 333 28.68 -0.86 -11.94
C GLN A 333 28.04 -2.23 -11.66
N SER A 334 28.45 -2.89 -10.58
CA SER A 334 27.95 -4.22 -10.22
C SER A 334 26.50 -4.22 -9.74
N THR A 335 26.00 -3.08 -9.26
CA THR A 335 24.62 -2.97 -8.76
C THR A 335 23.66 -2.28 -9.73
N ASP A 336 24.13 -1.93 -10.94
CA ASP A 336 23.35 -1.20 -11.95
C ASP A 336 22.13 -1.98 -12.48
N ASP A 337 22.16 -3.32 -12.34
CA ASP A 337 21.09 -4.20 -12.81
C ASP A 337 20.26 -4.80 -11.65
N PHE A 338 20.42 -4.30 -10.40
CA PHE A 338 19.54 -4.67 -9.29
C PHE A 338 18.42 -3.62 -9.11
N PRO A 339 17.16 -4.03 -8.90
CA PRO A 339 16.04 -3.10 -8.77
C PRO A 339 15.90 -2.59 -7.33
N LEU A 340 16.99 -2.04 -6.80
CA LEU A 340 17.05 -1.38 -5.50
C LEU A 340 17.81 -0.07 -5.65
N ASN A 341 17.56 0.87 -4.75
CA ASN A 341 18.39 2.04 -4.62
C ASN A 341 19.64 1.69 -3.81
N PHE A 342 20.80 2.24 -4.19
CA PHE A 342 22.08 1.95 -3.54
C PHE A 342 22.79 3.24 -3.12
N GLY A 343 23.42 3.23 -1.94
CA GLY A 343 24.36 4.27 -1.51
C GLY A 343 25.62 3.64 -0.92
N PHE A 344 26.80 4.06 -1.39
CA PHE A 344 28.08 3.49 -0.95
C PHE A 344 28.92 4.46 -0.11
N THR A 345 29.46 4.01 1.03
CA THR A 345 30.28 4.81 1.96
C THR A 345 31.66 4.17 2.20
N GLY A 346 32.62 4.96 2.70
CA GLY A 346 33.98 4.53 3.08
C GLY A 346 34.21 4.43 4.59
N LYS A 347 33.17 4.21 5.41
CA LYS A 347 33.26 4.38 6.88
C LYS A 347 33.60 3.08 7.63
N MET A 348 34.77 3.06 8.27
CA MET A 348 35.28 1.86 8.97
C MET A 348 34.71 1.68 10.37
N VAL A 349 34.13 0.51 10.68
CA VAL A 349 34.07 -0.08 12.04
C VAL A 349 33.97 -1.61 11.96
N CYS A 350 34.89 -2.34 12.61
CA CYS A 350 34.72 -3.59 13.40
C CYS A 350 36.03 -4.35 13.59
N HIS A 351 36.03 -5.26 14.57
CA HIS A 351 37.20 -5.92 15.15
C HIS A 351 37.27 -7.40 14.74
N HIS A 352 38.45 -7.85 14.32
CA HIS A 352 38.75 -9.24 13.93
C HIS A 352 39.30 -10.01 15.14
N LEU A 353 38.42 -10.34 16.08
CA LEU A 353 38.79 -10.90 17.39
C LEU A 353 39.08 -12.41 17.32
N ASN A 354 39.90 -12.90 18.27
CA ASN A 354 40.26 -14.30 18.45
C ASN A 354 39.83 -14.81 19.85
N LYS A 355 39.04 -15.88 19.89
CA LYS A 355 38.55 -16.50 21.14
C LYS A 355 39.65 -17.04 22.07
N ASP A 356 40.84 -17.31 21.52
CA ASP A 356 41.96 -17.88 22.27
C ASP A 356 42.82 -16.78 22.93
N ILE A 357 42.50 -15.50 22.69
CA ILE A 357 43.15 -14.34 23.31
C ILE A 357 42.25 -13.81 24.43
N PRO A 358 42.67 -13.89 25.71
CA PRO A 358 41.85 -13.44 26.85
C PRO A 358 41.41 -11.98 26.75
N GLU A 359 42.24 -11.10 26.20
CA GLU A 359 41.93 -9.68 25.99
C GLU A 359 40.83 -9.47 24.94
N ASP A 360 40.77 -10.31 23.91
CA ASP A 360 39.73 -10.26 22.89
C ASP A 360 38.39 -10.77 23.43
N VAL A 361 38.43 -11.78 24.30
CA VAL A 361 37.25 -12.27 25.03
C VAL A 361 36.75 -11.20 25.99
N ALA A 362 37.63 -10.59 26.79
CA ALA A 362 37.27 -9.50 27.70
C ALA A 362 36.68 -8.30 26.94
N PHE A 363 37.24 -7.97 25.77
CA PHE A 363 36.69 -6.94 24.90
C PHE A 363 35.29 -7.32 24.38
N ALA A 364 35.06 -8.58 23.98
CA ALA A 364 33.74 -9.04 23.55
C ALA A 364 32.71 -9.03 24.68
N GLU A 365 33.08 -9.52 25.86
CA GLU A 365 32.24 -9.51 27.07
C GLU A 365 31.88 -8.08 27.49
N SER A 366 32.83 -7.14 27.40
CA SER A 366 32.56 -5.73 27.68
C SER A 366 31.48 -5.10 26.78
N ARG A 367 31.19 -5.69 25.60
CA ARG A 367 30.21 -5.18 24.62
C ARG A 367 28.85 -5.87 24.66
N ILE A 368 28.75 -7.08 25.21
CA ILE A 368 27.50 -7.84 25.28
C ILE A 368 26.95 -7.73 26.70
N ARG A 369 26.04 -6.77 26.93
CA ARG A 369 25.51 -6.47 28.27
C ARG A 369 23.98 -6.53 28.25
N ALA A 370 23.43 -7.42 29.07
CA ALA A 370 21.98 -7.66 29.14
C ALA A 370 21.22 -6.39 29.55
N GLU A 371 21.80 -5.58 30.43
CA GLU A 371 21.26 -4.32 30.93
C GLU A 371 21.08 -3.32 29.78
N THR A 372 22.09 -3.17 28.93
CA THR A 372 22.01 -2.23 27.79
C THR A 372 21.09 -2.72 26.67
N ILE A 373 20.95 -4.04 26.49
CA ILE A 373 20.00 -4.63 25.54
C ILE A 373 18.55 -4.43 26.03
N ALA A 374 18.29 -4.63 27.32
CA ALA A 374 16.97 -4.37 27.90
C ALA A 374 16.59 -2.88 27.86
N ALA A 375 17.57 -1.99 28.06
CA ALA A 375 17.38 -0.56 27.94
C ALA A 375 17.15 -0.12 26.48
N GLU A 376 17.78 -0.76 25.51
CA GLU A 376 17.61 -0.49 24.08
C GLU A 376 16.13 -0.63 23.66
N ASP A 377 15.44 -1.71 24.06
CA ASP A 377 14.02 -1.89 23.77
C ASP A 377 13.17 -0.70 24.25
N ILE A 378 13.45 -0.23 25.47
CA ILE A 378 12.77 0.91 26.08
C ILE A 378 13.11 2.22 25.36
N LEU A 379 14.36 2.43 24.97
CA LEU A 379 14.80 3.61 24.23
C LEU A 379 14.19 3.65 22.82
N HIS A 380 13.97 2.49 22.18
CA HIS A 380 13.19 2.40 20.95
C HIS A 380 11.73 2.82 21.18
N ASP A 381 11.08 2.32 22.23
CA ASP A 381 9.69 2.63 22.55
C ASP A 381 9.49 4.10 22.93
N MET A 382 10.47 4.71 23.60
CA MET A 382 10.47 6.13 23.97
C MET A 382 10.70 7.07 22.77
N GLY A 383 11.14 6.54 21.63
CA GLY A 383 11.56 7.37 20.48
C GLY A 383 12.94 8.00 20.67
N GLN A 384 13.78 7.45 21.54
CA GLN A 384 15.19 7.86 21.64
C GLN A 384 16.02 7.15 20.55
N SER A 385 15.72 5.91 20.18
CA SER A 385 16.38 5.28 19.03
C SER A 385 15.62 5.57 17.73
N ALA A 386 16.23 6.34 16.83
CA ALA A 386 15.60 6.85 15.61
C ALA A 386 15.66 5.91 14.40
N SER A 387 16.59 4.97 14.39
CA SER A 387 16.69 3.89 13.40
C SER A 387 16.96 2.58 14.12
N TYR A 388 16.61 1.45 13.50
CA TYR A 388 17.03 0.16 14.03
C TYR A 388 18.55 0.00 13.93
N LEU A 389 19.18 -0.63 14.93
CA LEU A 389 20.64 -0.81 15.04
C LEU A 389 21.22 -1.64 13.86
N PRO A 390 22.56 -1.71 13.70
CA PRO A 390 23.29 -2.52 12.71
C PRO A 390 22.95 -4.02 12.70
N ILE A 391 21.80 -4.41 12.15
CA ILE A 391 21.48 -5.83 12.07
C ILE A 391 22.26 -6.45 10.91
N ARG A 392 23.26 -7.26 11.25
CA ARG A 392 24.04 -8.08 10.30
C ARG A 392 23.17 -9.09 9.51
N ARG A 393 21.94 -9.35 9.94
CA ARG A 393 20.94 -10.13 9.19
C ARG A 393 19.98 -9.18 8.46
N LEU A 394 20.27 -8.94 7.19
CA LEU A 394 19.58 -7.95 6.36
C LEU A 394 18.05 -8.08 6.38
N TRP A 395 17.51 -9.29 6.48
CA TRP A 395 16.09 -9.61 6.32
C TRP A 395 15.21 -9.40 7.58
N VAL A 396 15.77 -9.14 8.77
CA VAL A 396 14.96 -9.05 10.02
C VAL A 396 14.72 -7.62 10.54
N ALA A 397 15.27 -6.57 9.91
CA ALA A 397 15.26 -5.22 10.48
C ALA A 397 13.87 -4.68 10.84
N SER A 398 12.94 -4.77 9.91
CA SER A 398 11.58 -4.32 10.14
C SER A 398 10.75 -5.34 10.96
N ALA A 399 11.07 -6.64 10.93
CA ALA A 399 10.32 -7.66 11.66
C ALA A 399 10.65 -7.58 13.14
N ARG A 400 11.92 -7.33 13.42
CA ARG A 400 12.43 -6.99 14.75
C ARG A 400 11.89 -5.65 15.23
N THR A 401 11.70 -4.68 14.33
CA THR A 401 10.99 -3.44 14.66
C THR A 401 9.60 -3.74 15.21
N TRP A 402 8.81 -4.56 14.51
CA TRP A 402 7.47 -4.92 14.94
C TRP A 402 7.43 -5.85 16.17
N GLN A 403 8.39 -6.77 16.30
CA GLN A 403 8.54 -7.63 17.49
C GLN A 403 8.95 -6.85 18.75
N THR A 404 9.84 -5.86 18.61
CA THR A 404 10.19 -4.95 19.70
C THR A 404 8.96 -4.14 20.11
N GLU A 405 8.21 -3.60 19.15
CA GLU A 405 6.96 -2.89 19.44
C GLU A 405 5.99 -3.78 20.22
N ASP A 406 5.71 -5.00 19.72
CA ASP A 406 4.73 -5.90 20.33
C ASP A 406 5.17 -6.31 21.75
N LYS A 407 6.48 -6.53 21.96
CA LYS A 407 7.07 -6.72 23.28
C LYS A 407 6.79 -5.51 24.17
N MET A 408 7.10 -4.30 23.71
CA MET A 408 6.95 -3.08 24.49
C MET A 408 5.49 -2.77 24.80
N LYS A 409 4.56 -3.00 23.88
CA LYS A 409 3.12 -2.89 24.18
C LYS A 409 2.70 -3.92 25.23
N SER A 410 3.16 -5.17 25.14
CA SER A 410 2.79 -6.21 26.11
C SER A 410 3.30 -5.94 27.53
N GLN A 411 4.46 -5.31 27.68
CA GLN A 411 5.08 -5.06 28.99
C GLN A 411 4.82 -3.66 29.55
N ARG A 412 4.56 -2.66 28.69
CA ARG A 412 4.43 -1.25 29.10
C ARG A 412 3.09 -0.62 28.77
N GLY A 413 2.22 -1.32 28.05
CA GLY A 413 0.92 -0.82 27.63
C GLY A 413 0.99 0.15 26.42
N PRO A 414 -0.14 0.81 26.12
CA PRO A 414 -0.24 1.79 25.04
C PRO A 414 0.54 3.08 25.34
N LEU A 415 0.90 3.84 24.31
CA LEU A 415 1.39 5.22 24.48
C LEU A 415 0.20 6.16 24.61
N ASN A 416 0.35 7.22 25.42
CA ASN A 416 -0.61 8.33 25.55
C ASN A 416 -2.07 7.91 25.77
N ASN A 417 -2.32 6.78 26.43
CA ASN A 417 -3.65 6.21 26.67
C ASN A 417 -4.45 5.89 25.38
N GLU A 418 -3.78 5.61 24.25
CA GLU A 418 -4.42 4.99 23.06
C GLU A 418 -4.81 3.53 23.39
N GLU A 419 -5.87 3.31 24.17
CA GLU A 419 -6.22 1.97 24.67
C GLU A 419 -6.70 1.02 23.56
N THR A 420 -7.35 1.57 22.52
CA THR A 420 -8.06 0.77 21.51
C THR A 420 -7.41 0.79 20.12
N SER A 421 -6.49 1.69 19.84
CA SER A 421 -5.67 1.72 18.61
C SER A 421 -4.19 1.76 18.98
N SER A 422 -3.31 1.52 18.02
CA SER A 422 -1.85 1.56 18.24
C SER A 422 -1.17 2.50 17.26
N ASN A 423 -1.94 3.46 16.75
CA ASN A 423 -1.56 4.34 15.65
C ASN A 423 -0.27 5.10 15.94
N LEU A 424 -0.10 5.68 17.14
CA LEU A 424 1.13 6.40 17.46
C LEU A 424 2.36 5.46 17.53
N LYS A 425 2.21 4.27 18.12
CA LYS A 425 3.31 3.28 18.14
C LYS A 425 3.64 2.81 16.74
N ILE A 426 2.64 2.46 15.94
CA ILE A 426 2.83 1.99 14.55
C ILE A 426 3.60 3.04 13.74
N ARG A 427 3.17 4.31 13.78
CA ARG A 427 3.86 5.42 13.10
C ARG A 427 5.29 5.64 13.61
N ARG A 428 5.51 5.59 14.93
CA ARG A 428 6.84 5.71 15.53
C ARG A 428 7.79 4.62 15.04
N TYR A 429 7.32 3.38 14.94
CA TYR A 429 8.14 2.22 14.60
C TYR A 429 8.37 2.09 13.10
N ILE A 430 7.36 2.34 12.25
CA ILE A 430 7.56 2.33 10.79
C ILE A 430 8.60 3.38 10.34
N ALA A 431 8.58 4.56 10.97
CA ALA A 431 9.56 5.62 10.70
C ALA A 431 11.02 5.18 10.88
N LYS A 432 11.29 4.19 11.75
CA LYS A 432 12.65 3.72 12.07
C LYS A 432 13.34 3.00 10.92
N TYR A 433 12.58 2.48 9.96
CA TYR A 433 13.12 1.79 8.79
C TYR A 433 12.65 2.38 7.46
N THR A 434 11.86 3.45 7.47
CA THR A 434 11.45 4.16 6.25
C THR A 434 12.05 5.58 6.22
N ILE A 435 11.40 6.55 6.88
CA ILE A 435 11.73 7.96 6.71
C ILE A 435 12.99 8.39 7.46
N ASN A 436 13.25 7.87 8.67
CA ASN A 436 14.40 8.30 9.46
C ASN A 436 15.74 7.88 8.84
N PRO A 437 15.91 6.64 8.34
CA PRO A 437 17.06 6.29 7.51
C PRO A 437 17.23 7.20 6.30
N ALA A 438 16.12 7.58 5.64
CA ALA A 438 16.15 8.47 4.48
C ALA A 438 16.63 9.87 4.85
N ILE A 439 16.14 10.44 5.97
CA ILE A 439 16.54 11.76 6.47
C ILE A 439 18.02 11.75 6.86
N ALA A 440 18.42 10.76 7.66
CA ALA A 440 19.80 10.65 8.16
C ALA A 440 20.84 10.55 7.02
N ASN A 441 20.46 9.95 5.89
CA ASN A 441 21.32 9.78 4.73
C ASN A 441 21.09 10.82 3.62
N GLY A 442 20.19 11.79 3.82
CA GLY A 442 19.98 12.90 2.89
C GLY A 442 19.29 12.53 1.59
N ILE A 443 18.38 11.54 1.64
CA ILE A 443 17.63 11.00 0.49
C ILE A 443 16.10 11.03 0.69
N ALA A 444 15.63 11.65 1.77
CA ALA A 444 14.22 11.66 2.18
C ALA A 444 13.24 12.33 1.20
N GLU A 445 13.75 13.11 0.25
CA GLU A 445 12.93 13.68 -0.83
C GLU A 445 12.60 12.68 -1.93
N PHE A 446 13.40 11.63 -2.08
CA PHE A 446 13.23 10.63 -3.13
C PHE A 446 12.44 9.43 -2.63
N VAL A 447 12.69 9.00 -1.39
CA VAL A 447 12.18 7.74 -0.83
C VAL A 447 11.90 7.85 0.67
N GLY A 448 11.40 6.78 1.27
CA GLY A 448 11.26 6.63 2.73
C GLY A 448 9.86 6.90 3.27
N SER A 449 8.88 7.17 2.42
CA SER A 449 7.47 7.27 2.82
C SER A 449 6.54 7.24 1.61
N VAL A 450 5.25 6.99 1.87
CA VAL A 450 4.17 7.07 0.88
C VAL A 450 3.69 8.51 0.80
N GLU A 451 4.42 9.35 0.07
CA GLU A 451 4.13 10.78 -0.10
C GLU A 451 4.23 11.18 -1.58
N VAL A 452 3.39 12.12 -2.01
CA VAL A 452 3.40 12.65 -3.39
C VAL A 452 4.75 13.29 -3.71
N GLY A 453 5.26 13.03 -4.92
CA GLY A 453 6.55 13.50 -5.41
C GLY A 453 7.71 12.53 -5.13
N LYS A 454 7.51 11.50 -4.30
CA LYS A 454 8.52 10.46 -4.04
C LYS A 454 8.42 9.32 -5.05
N LEU A 455 9.53 8.61 -5.22
CA LEU A 455 9.60 7.41 -6.03
C LEU A 455 8.58 6.38 -5.51
N ALA A 456 7.87 5.71 -6.43
CA ALA A 456 6.87 4.70 -6.12
C ALA A 456 7.54 3.37 -5.74
N ASP A 457 8.29 3.41 -4.64
CA ASP A 457 8.87 2.26 -3.95
C ASP A 457 7.92 1.80 -2.85
N LEU A 458 7.03 0.88 -3.20
CA LEU A 458 5.88 0.49 -2.38
C LEU A 458 5.88 -1.02 -2.15
N VAL A 459 5.34 -1.44 -1.01
CA VAL A 459 5.21 -2.85 -0.65
C VAL A 459 3.77 -3.14 -0.28
N LEU A 460 3.18 -4.15 -0.92
CA LEU A 460 1.81 -4.61 -0.64
C LEU A 460 1.85 -5.82 0.28
N TRP A 461 1.03 -5.79 1.31
CA TRP A 461 0.95 -6.81 2.34
C TRP A 461 -0.49 -7.31 2.46
N LYS A 462 -0.67 -8.62 2.49
CA LYS A 462 -1.85 -9.19 3.14
C LYS A 462 -1.79 -8.88 4.63
N GLN A 463 -2.92 -8.46 5.20
CA GLN A 463 -3.03 -8.15 6.63
C GLN A 463 -2.44 -9.26 7.52
N ALA A 464 -2.76 -10.52 7.23
CA ALA A 464 -2.30 -11.69 8.00
C ALA A 464 -0.77 -11.92 7.97
N PHE A 465 -0.08 -11.38 6.97
CA PHE A 465 1.37 -11.55 6.77
C PHE A 465 2.16 -10.25 6.89
N PHE A 466 1.52 -9.19 7.38
CA PHE A 466 2.14 -7.89 7.57
C PHE A 466 3.40 -8.02 8.43
N GLY A 467 4.51 -7.45 7.95
CA GLY A 467 5.81 -7.53 8.63
C GLY A 467 6.56 -8.86 8.45
N VAL A 468 6.10 -9.79 7.59
CA VAL A 468 6.81 -11.07 7.37
C VAL A 468 6.81 -11.57 5.94
N LYS A 469 5.70 -11.51 5.21
CA LYS A 469 5.65 -11.98 3.82
C LYS A 469 4.71 -11.10 3.03
N PRO A 470 5.22 -10.03 2.38
CA PRO A 470 4.40 -9.23 1.48
C PRO A 470 4.08 -10.01 0.22
N GLU A 471 3.03 -9.55 -0.45
CA GLU A 471 2.56 -10.09 -1.71
C GLU A 471 3.40 -9.58 -2.88
N MET A 472 3.80 -8.31 -2.83
CA MET A 472 4.39 -7.61 -3.96
C MET A 472 5.30 -6.48 -3.51
N VAL A 473 6.38 -6.26 -4.26
CA VAL A 473 7.28 -5.11 -4.17
C VAL A 473 7.27 -4.36 -5.49
N ILE A 474 6.93 -3.09 -5.40
CA ILE A 474 6.93 -2.13 -6.50
C ILE A 474 8.18 -1.27 -6.33
N LYS A 475 8.96 -1.13 -7.40
CA LYS A 475 10.15 -0.30 -7.47
C LYS A 475 9.98 0.68 -8.63
N GLY A 476 10.03 1.98 -8.35
CA GLY A 476 9.82 3.01 -9.35
C GLY A 476 8.53 2.80 -10.17
N GLY A 477 7.45 2.35 -9.51
CA GLY A 477 6.15 2.12 -10.16
C GLY A 477 5.99 0.79 -10.90
N ILE A 478 7.04 -0.04 -10.99
CA ILE A 478 7.00 -1.35 -11.65
C ILE A 478 7.17 -2.48 -10.64
N ILE A 479 6.46 -3.59 -10.83
CA ILE A 479 6.60 -4.77 -9.98
C ILE A 479 8.00 -5.38 -10.16
N ALA A 480 8.81 -5.33 -9.09
CA ALA A 480 10.15 -5.91 -9.05
C ALA A 480 10.14 -7.34 -8.49
N TRP A 481 9.30 -7.61 -7.49
CA TRP A 481 9.18 -8.94 -6.87
C TRP A 481 7.73 -9.22 -6.49
N ALA A 482 7.29 -10.47 -6.62
CA ALA A 482 5.94 -10.87 -6.21
C ALA A 482 5.87 -12.34 -5.81
N ASN A 483 4.87 -12.69 -4.99
CA ASN A 483 4.48 -14.06 -4.75
C ASN A 483 3.78 -14.61 -5.98
N MET A 484 4.34 -15.67 -6.57
CA MET A 484 3.79 -16.29 -7.77
C MET A 484 3.99 -17.81 -7.73
N GLY A 485 2.96 -18.51 -8.15
CA GLY A 485 2.82 -19.96 -8.18
C GLY A 485 3.68 -20.65 -9.23
N ASP A 486 3.18 -21.76 -9.76
CA ASP A 486 3.74 -22.39 -10.96
C ASP A 486 3.55 -21.49 -12.18
N ALA A 487 4.65 -21.16 -12.86
CA ALA A 487 4.67 -20.32 -14.05
C ALA A 487 3.92 -20.94 -15.25
N ASN A 488 3.72 -22.27 -15.25
CA ASN A 488 2.99 -22.97 -16.32
C ASN A 488 1.53 -23.30 -15.95
N ALA A 489 1.05 -22.87 -14.78
CA ALA A 489 -0.33 -23.08 -14.39
C ALA A 489 -1.31 -22.15 -15.13
N SER A 490 -2.60 -22.47 -15.09
CA SER A 490 -3.66 -21.71 -15.76
C SER A 490 -3.95 -20.32 -15.16
N ILE A 491 -3.56 -20.13 -13.90
CA ILE A 491 -3.66 -18.89 -13.12
C ILE A 491 -2.41 -18.79 -12.22
N PRO A 492 -2.05 -17.61 -11.65
CA PRO A 492 -0.75 -17.42 -10.99
C PRO A 492 -0.67 -17.91 -9.53
N THR A 493 -1.74 -18.46 -8.96
CA THR A 493 -1.84 -18.89 -7.55
C THR A 493 -1.61 -20.37 -7.24
N PRO A 494 -1.62 -21.34 -8.19
CA PRO A 494 -1.34 -22.74 -7.91
C PRO A 494 0.09 -22.95 -7.41
N GLU A 495 0.23 -23.85 -6.45
CA GLU A 495 1.51 -24.16 -5.81
C GLU A 495 2.58 -24.70 -6.78
N PRO A 496 3.88 -24.50 -6.52
CA PRO A 496 4.45 -23.82 -5.34
C PRO A 496 4.48 -22.29 -5.48
N VAL A 497 3.85 -21.58 -4.54
CA VAL A 497 3.90 -20.12 -4.43
C VAL A 497 5.20 -19.70 -3.76
N LEU A 498 6.04 -18.99 -4.52
CA LEU A 498 7.34 -18.51 -4.08
C LEU A 498 7.45 -17.00 -4.34
N SER A 499 8.31 -16.32 -3.59
CA SER A 499 8.71 -14.96 -3.91
C SER A 499 9.67 -14.98 -5.09
N ARG A 500 9.24 -14.46 -6.23
CA ARG A 500 9.97 -14.53 -7.50
C ARG A 500 10.33 -13.14 -8.04
N PRO A 501 11.49 -12.99 -8.69
CA PRO A 501 11.80 -11.78 -9.44
C PRO A 501 10.80 -11.60 -10.58
N MET A 502 10.36 -10.36 -10.81
CA MET A 502 9.39 -9.99 -11.84
C MET A 502 10.04 -9.14 -12.93
N PHE A 503 9.27 -8.67 -13.91
CA PHE A 503 9.80 -7.90 -15.05
C PHE A 503 10.64 -6.68 -14.66
N GLY A 504 10.37 -6.04 -13.52
CA GLY A 504 11.18 -4.93 -13.00
C GLY A 504 12.61 -5.30 -12.60
N THR A 505 12.99 -6.58 -12.57
CA THR A 505 14.35 -7.05 -12.22
C THR A 505 15.26 -7.30 -13.41
N PHE A 506 14.73 -7.34 -14.63
CA PHE A 506 15.50 -7.79 -15.78
C PHE A 506 16.25 -6.63 -16.45
N ASP A 507 17.55 -6.85 -16.68
CA ASP A 507 18.46 -5.96 -17.40
C ASP A 507 18.29 -4.50 -16.96
N LYS A 508 18.04 -3.60 -17.92
CA LYS A 508 17.93 -2.16 -17.69
C LYS A 508 16.58 -1.70 -17.15
N ALA A 509 15.60 -2.60 -17.01
CA ALA A 509 14.37 -2.27 -16.28
C ALA A 509 14.68 -2.02 -14.79
N ALA A 510 15.67 -2.73 -14.24
CA ALA A 510 16.08 -2.56 -12.85
C ALA A 510 16.68 -1.17 -12.58
N SER A 511 17.65 -0.75 -13.40
CA SER A 511 18.29 0.58 -13.28
C SER A 511 17.33 1.72 -13.60
N ALA A 512 16.46 1.57 -14.60
CA ALA A 512 15.52 2.63 -15.00
C ALA A 512 14.55 3.02 -13.87
N ASN A 513 14.29 2.10 -12.94
CA ASN A 513 13.35 2.29 -11.83
C ASN A 513 14.05 2.53 -10.49
N SER A 514 15.39 2.66 -10.47
CA SER A 514 16.20 2.73 -9.25
C SER A 514 17.16 3.92 -9.26
N ILE A 515 17.67 4.27 -8.07
CA ILE A 515 18.58 5.40 -7.89
C ILE A 515 19.88 4.94 -7.24
N ALA A 516 21.01 5.31 -7.85
CA ALA A 516 22.30 5.26 -7.18
C ALA A 516 22.57 6.61 -6.50
N PHE A 517 22.53 6.65 -5.17
CA PHE A 517 22.81 7.82 -4.38
C PHE A 517 24.32 8.03 -4.23
N VAL A 518 24.77 9.21 -4.64
CA VAL A 518 26.18 9.58 -4.68
C VAL A 518 26.37 10.98 -4.09
N SER A 519 27.61 11.43 -3.93
CA SER A 519 27.86 12.83 -3.55
C SER A 519 27.64 13.81 -4.72
N LYS A 520 27.77 13.34 -5.97
CA LYS A 520 27.63 14.11 -7.23
C LYS A 520 27.27 13.20 -8.41
N ARG A 521 26.47 13.68 -9.39
CA ARG A 521 26.21 13.15 -10.77
C ARG A 521 24.96 12.26 -11.05
N VAL A 522 24.51 11.37 -10.16
CA VAL A 522 23.28 10.56 -10.40
C VAL A 522 22.13 11.20 -9.63
N GLU A 523 21.98 10.94 -8.33
CA GLU A 523 21.25 11.81 -7.41
C GLU A 523 22.11 12.09 -6.18
N ALA A 524 22.21 13.38 -5.81
CA ALA A 524 23.15 13.82 -4.79
C ALA A 524 22.52 13.82 -3.40
N VAL A 525 23.16 13.13 -2.45
CA VAL A 525 22.78 13.23 -1.03
C VAL A 525 22.95 14.67 -0.54
N ARG A 526 21.98 15.18 0.24
CA ARG A 526 21.99 16.57 0.73
C ARG A 526 21.43 16.71 2.15
N ASN A 527 21.65 17.88 2.74
CA ASN A 527 21.04 18.30 4.01
C ASN A 527 21.33 17.40 5.23
N THR A 528 22.49 16.73 5.29
CA THR A 528 22.83 15.81 6.39
C THR A 528 23.64 16.44 7.52
N ARG A 529 24.23 17.64 7.33
CA ARG A 529 25.18 18.25 8.29
C ARG A 529 24.55 19.15 9.34
N GLY A 530 23.31 19.62 9.10
CA GLY A 530 22.55 20.44 10.04
C GLY A 530 21.52 19.66 10.85
N LEU A 531 21.44 18.33 10.65
CA LEU A 531 20.46 17.49 11.32
C LEU A 531 20.79 17.32 12.79
N THR A 532 19.74 17.33 13.59
CA THR A 532 19.74 17.00 15.01
C THR A 532 18.82 15.80 15.24
N LYS A 533 18.76 15.34 16.49
CA LYS A 533 17.78 14.33 16.88
C LYS A 533 16.33 14.77 16.65
N LEU A 534 16.06 16.07 16.75
CA LEU A 534 14.71 16.63 16.61
C LEU A 534 14.14 16.48 15.18
N ASP A 535 15.02 16.23 14.20
CA ASP A 535 14.61 16.00 12.81
C ASP A 535 14.12 14.57 12.57
N MET A 536 14.33 13.66 13.52
CA MET A 536 13.93 12.25 13.43
C MET A 536 12.44 12.11 13.76
N LYS A 537 11.65 11.79 12.72
CA LYS A 537 10.19 11.75 12.81
C LYS A 537 9.73 10.76 13.86
N LEU A 538 8.94 11.26 14.81
CA LEU A 538 8.34 10.53 15.93
C LEU A 538 9.36 9.84 16.86
N ASN A 539 10.63 10.19 16.70
CA ASN A 539 11.78 9.59 17.37
C ASN A 539 12.81 10.67 17.72
N ASP A 540 12.32 11.75 18.32
CA ASP A 540 13.04 12.98 18.66
C ASP A 540 13.41 13.07 20.15
N ALA A 541 13.13 12.03 20.93
CA ALA A 541 13.35 12.06 22.38
C ALA A 541 14.83 12.21 22.74
N LEU A 542 15.11 13.08 23.70
CA LEU A 542 16.44 13.40 24.22
C LEU A 542 16.51 13.24 25.75
N PRO A 543 16.21 12.05 26.30
CA PRO A 543 16.36 11.82 27.74
C PRO A 543 17.84 11.89 28.14
N HIS A 544 18.10 12.29 29.38
CA HIS A 544 19.45 12.21 29.94
C HIS A 544 19.77 10.77 30.31
N VAL A 545 20.54 10.09 29.44
CA VAL A 545 20.90 8.68 29.60
C VAL A 545 22.19 8.56 30.42
N GLN A 546 22.16 7.73 31.46
CA GLN A 546 23.30 7.39 32.30
C GLN A 546 23.49 5.88 32.30
N VAL A 547 24.74 5.43 32.25
CA VAL A 547 25.11 4.01 32.36
C VAL A 547 26.09 3.89 33.51
N ASP A 548 25.76 3.05 34.49
CA ASP A 548 26.66 2.75 35.59
C ASP A 548 27.86 1.93 35.06
N PRO A 549 29.12 2.35 35.31
CA PRO A 549 30.29 1.73 34.71
C PRO A 549 30.64 0.34 35.28
N GLU A 550 30.09 -0.02 36.43
CA GLU A 550 30.38 -1.30 37.09
C GLU A 550 29.22 -2.30 36.91
N THR A 551 27.98 -1.81 37.08
CA THR A 551 26.77 -2.64 37.05
C THR A 551 26.08 -2.64 35.68
N ASN A 552 26.48 -1.77 34.74
CA ASN A 552 25.85 -1.55 33.44
C ASN A 552 24.38 -1.09 33.49
N VAL A 553 23.86 -0.79 34.68
CA VAL A 553 22.49 -0.30 34.86
C VAL A 553 22.30 0.99 34.07
N VAL A 554 21.29 0.99 33.19
CA VAL A 554 20.95 2.15 32.37
C VAL A 554 19.79 2.90 33.01
N MET A 555 19.93 4.22 33.11
CA MET A 555 18.89 5.13 33.55
C MET A 555 18.59 6.17 32.48
N ALA A 556 17.33 6.56 32.33
CA ALA A 556 16.93 7.78 31.62
C ALA A 556 16.14 8.68 32.57
N ASP A 557 16.58 9.93 32.69
CA ASP A 557 15.96 10.95 33.56
C ASP A 557 15.77 10.45 35.00
N GLY A 558 16.79 9.73 35.52
CA GLY A 558 16.81 9.16 36.86
C GLY A 558 15.97 7.89 37.05
N LYS A 559 15.37 7.33 35.99
CA LYS A 559 14.60 6.08 36.04
C LYS A 559 15.36 4.94 35.40
N VAL A 560 15.49 3.81 36.10
CA VAL A 560 16.10 2.59 35.57
C VAL A 560 15.29 2.06 34.38
N LEU A 561 15.99 1.76 33.29
CA LEU A 561 15.43 1.15 32.08
C LEU A 561 15.71 -0.35 32.10
N THR A 562 14.71 -1.13 32.49
CA THR A 562 14.80 -2.58 32.50
C THR A 562 13.48 -3.20 32.04
N CYS A 563 13.58 -4.32 31.33
CA CYS A 563 12.44 -5.10 30.88
C CYS A 563 12.83 -6.58 30.78
N ASP A 564 11.86 -7.47 30.98
CA ASP A 564 12.11 -8.90 30.92
C ASP A 564 12.31 -9.37 29.47
N PRO A 565 13.20 -10.36 29.23
CA PRO A 565 13.30 -11.00 27.92
C PRO A 565 11.97 -11.70 27.57
N LYS A 566 11.52 -11.57 26.33
CA LYS A 566 10.31 -12.25 25.85
C LYS A 566 10.68 -13.64 25.34
N THR A 567 9.96 -14.67 25.79
CA THR A 567 10.21 -16.08 25.43
C THR A 567 9.54 -16.51 24.14
N ILE A 568 8.46 -15.84 23.75
CA ILE A 568 7.70 -16.10 22.51
C ILE A 568 7.50 -14.77 21.80
N PHE A 569 7.93 -14.68 20.56
CA PHE A 569 7.62 -13.53 19.70
C PHE A 569 6.52 -13.90 18.72
N PRO A 570 5.64 -12.95 18.37
CA PRO A 570 4.79 -13.12 17.21
C PRO A 570 5.66 -13.47 15.99
N SER A 571 5.17 -14.42 15.22
CA SER A 571 5.75 -14.85 13.96
C SER A 571 4.66 -14.67 12.92
N PRO A 572 4.49 -13.44 12.38
CA PRO A 572 3.41 -13.19 11.45
C PRO A 572 3.47 -14.19 10.29
N GLY A 573 2.44 -15.01 10.10
CA GLY A 573 2.43 -16.11 9.14
C GLY A 573 2.46 -17.53 9.72
N THR A 574 2.59 -17.72 11.04
CA THR A 574 2.17 -18.99 11.68
C THR A 574 0.65 -19.00 11.82
N ILE A 575 -0.06 -19.35 10.74
CA ILE A 575 -1.42 -19.87 10.89
C ILE A 575 -1.28 -21.20 11.62
N SER A 576 -1.70 -21.29 12.88
CA SER A 576 -1.91 -22.61 13.49
C SER A 576 -2.88 -23.35 12.59
N SER A 577 -2.45 -24.46 12.01
CA SER A 577 -3.33 -25.40 11.31
C SER A 577 -4.29 -26.01 12.34
N SER A 578 -5.31 -25.25 12.70
CA SER A 578 -6.49 -25.71 13.42
C SER A 578 -7.71 -25.26 12.64
N ARG A 579 -7.91 -25.92 11.49
CA ARG A 579 -9.24 -26.26 10.98
C ARG A 579 -9.26 -27.76 10.76
#